data_AF-A0A6I4K6A3-F1
#
_entry.id   AF-A0A6I4K6A3-F1
#
_cell.length_a   1.000
_cell.length_b   1.000
_cell.length_c   1.000
_cell.angle_alpha   90.00
_cell.angle_beta   90.00
_cell.angle_gamma   90.00
#
_symmetry.space_group_name_H-M   'P 1'
#
loop_
_entity.id
_entity.type
_entity.pdbx_description
1 polymer ?
#
loop_
_entity_poly.entity_id
_entity_poly.type
_entity_poly.pdbx_seq_one_letter_code
_entity_poly.pdbx_strand_id
1 'polypeptide(L)' 'MNFVLKESILAGIIGGVVAAILAFSVNQFLVPFPQSILDNSLGNGISGFVSGLLSGFIGVYLVLRKVAKHP' A
#
# COMPACT_ATOMS: atom_id res chain seq x y z
N MET A 1 15.16 -8.61 14.44
CA MET A 1 14.41 -8.88 13.20
C MET A 1 15.39 -9.08 12.06
N ASN A 2 15.22 -10.07 11.16
CA ASN A 2 16.16 -10.24 10.04
C ASN A 2 15.98 -9.13 8.99
N PHE A 3 17.02 -8.88 8.18
CA PHE A 3 17.04 -7.82 7.17
C PHE A 3 15.85 -7.90 6.22
N VAL A 4 15.56 -9.10 5.68
CA VAL A 4 14.44 -9.34 4.77
C VAL A 4 13.12 -8.86 5.36
N LEU A 5 12.83 -9.26 6.60
CA LEU A 5 11.57 -8.91 7.27
C LEU A 5 11.49 -7.42 7.58
N LYS A 6 12.60 -6.81 8.02
CA LYS A 6 12.65 -5.36 8.30
C LYS A 6 12.35 -4.54 7.05
N GLU A 7 13.05 -4.80 5.95
CA GLU A 7 12.88 -4.04 4.72
C GLU A 7 11.52 -4.29 4.07
N SER A 8 10.98 -5.51 4.19
CA SER A 8 9.62 -5.82 3.71
C SER A 8 8.55 -5.06 4.50
N ILE A 9 8.65 -4.98 5.83
CA ILE A 9 7.71 -4.21 6.66
C ILE A 9 7.79 -2.73 6.31
N LEU A 10 9.00 -2.18 6.18
CA LEU A 10 9.19 -0.78 5.82
C LEU A 10 8.59 -0.47 4.45
N ALA A 11 8.84 -1.33 3.46
CA ALA A 11 8.28 -1.21 2.12
C ALA A 11 6.74 -1.29 2.12
N GLY A 12 6.16 -2.19 2.93
CA GLY A 12 4.71 -2.26 3.13
C GLY A 12 4.15 -0.97 3.72
N ILE A 13 4.73 -0.45 4.80
CA ILE A 13 4.25 0.80 5.43
C ILE A 13 4.29 1.95 4.42
N ILE A 14 5.40 2.12 3.69
CA ILE A 14 5.55 3.17 2.68
C ILE A 14 4.51 2.98 1.56
N GLY A 15 4.40 1.78 1.01
CA GLY A 15 3.45 1.45 -0.05
C GLY A 15 2.01 1.72 0.38
N GLY A 16 1.65 1.33 1.60
CA GLY A 16 0.34 1.58 2.18
C GLY A 16 0.03 3.07 2.32
N VAL A 17 0.92 3.84 2.93
CA VAL A 17 0.72 5.29 3.10
C VAL A 17 0.56 5.99 1.74
N VAL A 18 1.42 5.69 0.77
CA VAL A 18 1.34 6.28 -0.57
C VAL A 18 0.04 5.92 -1.27
N ALA A 19 -0.35 4.63 -1.25
CA ALA A 19 -1.57 4.17 -1.89
C ALA A 19 -2.83 4.74 -1.23
N ALA A 20 -2.84 4.92 0.10
CA ALA A 20 -3.92 5.55 0.83
C ALA A 20 -4.12 7.01 0.40
N ILE A 21 -3.03 7.78 0.35
CA ILE A 21 -3.04 9.19 -0.05
C ILE A 21 -3.53 9.32 -1.48
N LEU A 22 -3.03 8.49 -2.40
CA LEU A 22 -3.43 8.52 -3.81
C LEU A 22 -4.90 8.13 -3.99
N ALA A 23 -5.33 7.02 -3.39
CA ALA A 23 -6.72 6.56 -3.51
C ALA A 23 -7.71 7.57 -2.91
N PHE A 24 -7.39 8.17 -1.77
CA PHE A 24 -8.16 9.27 -1.21
C PHE A 24 -8.19 10.49 -2.14
N SER A 25 -7.03 10.92 -2.66
CA SER A 25 -6.92 12.12 -3.50
C SER A 25 -7.68 11.97 -4.82
N VAL A 26 -7.54 10.83 -5.50
CA VAL A 26 -8.29 10.54 -6.73
C VAL A 26 -9.79 10.55 -6.46
N ASN A 27 -10.20 9.96 -5.35
CA ASN A 27 -11.61 9.84 -5.03
C ASN A 27 -12.24 11.16 -4.55
N GLN A 28 -11.48 12.00 -3.84
CA GLN A 28 -11.93 13.33 -3.41
C GLN A 28 -11.98 14.35 -4.56
N PHE A 29 -10.98 14.35 -5.44
CA PHE A 29 -10.77 15.46 -6.39
C PHE A 29 -11.06 15.12 -7.85
N LEU A 30 -11.06 13.83 -8.25
CA LEU A 30 -11.15 13.43 -9.65
C LEU A 30 -12.39 12.58 -9.99
N VAL A 31 -13.00 11.87 -9.03
CA VAL A 31 -14.10 10.91 -9.31
C VAL A 31 -15.39 11.27 -8.57
N PRO A 32 -16.46 11.69 -9.26
CA PRO A 32 -17.77 11.84 -8.65
C PRO A 32 -18.49 10.48 -8.59
N PHE A 33 -18.74 9.92 -7.38
CA PHE A 33 -19.92 9.12 -6.95
C PHE A 33 -19.60 8.25 -5.71
N PRO A 34 -20.24 8.50 -4.55
CA PRO A 34 -21.44 7.85 -4.00
C PRO A 34 -22.24 8.85 -3.10
N GLN A 35 -23.12 8.38 -2.20
CA GLN A 35 -24.07 9.23 -1.45
C GLN A 35 -23.46 10.33 -0.57
N SER A 36 -22.21 10.16 -0.10
CA SER A 36 -21.41 11.22 0.51
C SER A 36 -19.96 11.14 0.02
N ILE A 37 -19.36 12.31 -0.22
CA ILE A 37 -17.97 12.43 -0.70
C ILE A 37 -16.98 11.87 0.33
N LEU A 38 -17.30 12.04 1.63
CA LEU A 38 -16.46 11.58 2.74
C LEU A 38 -16.35 10.04 2.79
N ASP A 39 -17.49 9.35 2.72
CA ASP A 39 -17.53 7.88 2.85
C ASP A 39 -16.78 7.19 1.71
N ASN A 40 -16.89 7.75 0.50
CA ASN A 40 -16.20 7.22 -0.67
C ASN A 40 -14.69 7.24 -0.50
N SER A 41 -14.16 8.38 -0.08
CA SER A 41 -12.72 8.57 -0.06
C SER A 41 -12.09 7.96 1.17
N LEU A 42 -12.82 7.85 2.28
CA LEU A 42 -12.40 7.01 3.40
C LEU A 42 -12.32 5.55 2.98
N GLY A 43 -13.36 5.03 2.31
CA GLY A 43 -13.35 3.65 1.79
C GLY A 43 -12.20 3.38 0.82
N ASN A 44 -11.95 4.31 -0.11
CA ASN A 44 -10.84 4.22 -1.05
C ASN A 44 -9.48 4.41 -0.37
N GLY A 45 -9.35 5.32 0.59
CA GLY A 45 -8.13 5.53 1.36
C GLY A 45 -7.75 4.28 2.17
N ILE A 46 -8.71 3.65 2.85
CA ILE A 46 -8.49 2.40 3.59
C ILE A 46 -8.13 1.25 2.64
N SER A 47 -8.88 1.10 1.55
CA SER A 47 -8.62 0.03 0.56
C SER A 47 -7.27 0.21 -0.13
N GLY A 48 -6.91 1.46 -0.46
CA GLY A 48 -5.60 1.85 -0.97
C GLY A 48 -4.49 1.55 0.03
N PHE A 49 -4.67 1.92 1.30
CA PHE A 49 -3.72 1.61 2.37
C PHE A 49 -3.42 0.11 2.46
N VAL A 50 -4.46 -0.72 2.56
CA VAL A 50 -4.30 -2.17 2.69
C VAL A 50 -3.63 -2.77 1.46
N SER A 51 -4.05 -2.35 0.27
CA SER A 51 -3.48 -2.84 -0.99
C SER A 51 -2.00 -2.44 -1.14
N GLY A 52 -1.65 -1.20 -0.81
CA GLY A 52 -0.27 -0.71 -0.81
C GLY A 52 0.60 -1.42 0.24
N LEU A 53 0.03 -1.68 1.42
CA LEU A 53 0.73 -2.37 2.50
C LEU A 53 1.08 -3.80 2.12
N LEU A 54 0.12 -4.55 1.60
CA LEU A 54 0.33 -5.93 1.18
C LEU A 54 1.25 -6.02 -0.04
N SER A 55 1.05 -5.18 -1.04
CA SER A 55 1.88 -5.21 -2.27
C SER A 55 3.34 -4.80 -2.00
N GLY A 56 3.56 -3.75 -1.20
CA GLY A 56 4.90 -3.32 -0.78
C GLY A 56 5.61 -4.39 0.05
N PHE A 57 4.91 -4.99 1.01
CA PHE A 57 5.47 -6.05 1.85
C PHE A 57 5.79 -7.31 1.04
N ILE A 58 4.81 -7.86 0.33
CA ILE A 58 4.95 -9.12 -0.40
C ILE A 58 5.97 -8.97 -1.53
N GLY A 59 5.93 -7.86 -2.27
CA GLY A 59 6.85 -7.61 -3.38
C GLY A 59 8.31 -7.61 -2.93
N VAL A 60 8.64 -6.82 -1.91
CA VAL A 60 10.01 -6.74 -1.38
C VAL A 60 10.42 -8.05 -0.72
N TYR A 61 9.52 -8.68 0.04
CA TYR A 61 9.80 -9.97 0.69
C TYR A 61 10.19 -11.05 -0.33
N LEU A 62 9.40 -11.20 -1.40
CA LEU A 62 9.65 -12.21 -2.43
C LEU A 62 10.96 -11.96 -3.17
N VAL A 63 11.26 -10.71 -3.53
CA VAL A 63 12.49 -10.34 -4.23
C VAL A 63 13.71 -10.62 -3.35
N LEU A 64 13.71 -10.15 -2.10
CA LEU A 64 14.84 -10.36 -1.18
C LEU A 64 15.05 -11.84 -0.86
N ARG A 65 13.97 -12.63 -0.74
CA ARG A 65 14.06 -14.09 -0.57
C ARG A 65 14.62 -14.80 -1.79
N LYS A 66 14.30 -14.34 -3.00
CA LYS A 66 14.82 -14.90 -4.25
C LYS A 66 16.32 -14.62 -4.39
N VAL A 67 16.74 -13.38 -4.14
CA VAL A 67 18.15 -12.98 -4.20
C VAL A 67 18.98 -13.69 -3.13
N ALA A 68 18.48 -13.80 -1.89
CA ALA A 68 19.20 -14.49 -0.82
C ALA A 68 19.43 -16.01 -1.05
N LYS A 69 18.64 -16.64 -1.94
CA LYS A 69 18.83 -18.06 -2.32
C LYS A 69 19.81 -18.26 -3.48
N HIS A 70 20.13 -17.22 -4.23
CA HIS A 70 21.02 -17.25 -5.39
C HIS A 70 22.03 -16.09 -5.30
N PRO A 71 22.98 -16.12 -4.34
CA PRO A 71 24.01 -15.10 -4.20
C PRO A 71 25.00 -15.09 -5.36
#